data_AF-Q6D5P4-F1
#
_entry.id   AF-Q6D5P4-F1
#
_cell.length_a   1.000
_cell.length_b   1.000
_cell.length_c   1.000
_cell.angle_alpha   90.00
_cell.angle_beta   90.00
_cell.angle_gamma   90.00
#
_symmetry.space_group_name_H-M   'P 1'
#
loop_
_entity.id
_entity.type
_entity.pdbx_description
1 polymer ?
#
loop_
_entity_poly.entity_id
_entity_poly.type
_entity_poly.pdbx_seq_one_letter_code
_entity_poly.pdbx_strand_id
1 'polypeptide(L)'
;MKLSPKAAIEVCQEATKRNLPIGMIEGGHWLNPGFQPDGNTRWDGFDKLTDKSEIKKSNDNAIENINDDSSKGYNAFIITIVGFSN
;
A
#
# COMPACT_ATOMS: atom_id res chain seq x y z
N MET A 1 6.71 7.41 -4.04
CA MET A 1 6.93 8.27 -2.84
C MET A 1 7.33 7.37 -1.67
N LYS A 2 8.10 7.84 -0.68
CA LYS A 2 8.35 7.08 0.57
C LYS A 2 7.38 7.63 1.63
N LEU A 3 6.55 6.76 2.18
CA LEU A 3 5.44 7.12 3.06
C LEU A 3 5.71 6.60 4.47
N SER A 4 5.36 7.39 5.49
CA SER A 4 5.24 6.86 6.85
C SER A 4 4.07 5.86 6.93
N PRO A 5 3.97 5.01 7.98
CA PRO A 5 2.84 4.10 8.14
C PRO A 5 1.49 4.81 8.07
N LYS A 6 1.37 5.94 8.77
CA LYS A 6 0.16 6.77 8.77
C LYS A 6 -0.18 7.27 7.36
N ALA A 7 0.79 7.82 6.64
CA ALA A 7 0.56 8.34 5.29
C ALA A 7 0.23 7.22 4.29
N ALA A 8 0.81 6.03 4.47
CA ALA A 8 0.49 4.85 3.65
C ALA A 8 -0.97 4.42 3.83
N ILE A 9 -1.46 4.36 5.07
CA ILE A 9 -2.87 4.06 5.38
C ILE A 9 -3.80 5.14 4.79
N GLU A 10 -3.44 6.42 4.93
CA GLU A 10 -4.23 7.53 4.36
C GLU A 10 -4.33 7.44 2.84
N VAL A 11 -3.25 7.01 2.15
CA VAL A 11 -3.27 6.76 0.71
C VAL A 11 -4.23 5.61 0.35
N CYS A 12 -4.22 4.49 1.08
CA CYS A 12 -5.16 3.38 0.86
C CYS A 12 -6.62 3.83 1.05
N GLN A 13 -6.90 4.59 2.10
CA GLN A 13 -8.25 5.13 2.36
C GLN A 13 -8.70 6.07 1.25
N GLU A 14 -7.82 6.94 0.76
CA GLU A 14 -8.13 7.86 -0.33
C GLU A 14 -8.29 7.13 -1.68
N ALA A 15 -7.51 6.09 -1.92
CA ALA A 15 -7.66 5.22 -3.09
C ALA A 15 -9.03 4.53 -3.09
N THR A 16 -9.50 4.02 -1.94
CA THR A 16 -10.83 3.43 -1.78
C THR A 16 -11.93 4.42 -2.13
N LYS A 17 -11.87 5.67 -1.63
CA LYS A 17 -12.87 6.71 -1.97
C LYS A 17 -12.94 7.01 -3.47
N ARG A 18 -11.81 6.84 -4.17
CA ARG A 18 -11.69 7.08 -5.61
C ARG A 18 -11.93 5.85 -6.48
N ASN A 19 -12.27 4.70 -5.87
CA ASN A 19 -12.37 3.40 -6.54
C ASN A 19 -11.09 3.03 -7.31
N LEU A 20 -9.94 3.24 -6.67
CA LEU A 20 -8.64 2.87 -7.21
C LEU A 20 -8.09 1.66 -6.43
N PRO A 21 -7.76 0.55 -7.12
CA PRO A 21 -7.14 -0.59 -6.48
C PRO A 21 -5.68 -0.31 -6.10
N ILE A 22 -5.27 -0.78 -4.93
CA ILE A 22 -3.86 -0.88 -4.55
C ILE A 22 -3.28 -2.12 -5.22
N GLY A 23 -2.31 -1.92 -6.12
CA GLY A 23 -1.70 -3.03 -6.87
C GLY A 23 -0.50 -3.64 -6.16
N MET A 24 0.27 -2.84 -5.41
CA MET A 24 1.44 -3.34 -4.68
C MET A 24 1.78 -2.44 -3.49
N ILE A 25 2.26 -3.04 -2.42
CA ILE A 25 2.90 -2.36 -1.29
C ILE A 25 4.29 -2.96 -1.09
N GLU A 26 5.28 -2.11 -0.94
CA GLU A 26 6.64 -2.49 -0.57
C GLU A 26 7.02 -1.77 0.73
N GLY A 27 7.34 -2.53 1.76
CA GLY A 27 7.80 -2.04 3.05
C GLY A 27 9.32 -1.97 3.17
N GLY A 28 9.77 -1.34 4.24
CA GLY A 28 11.18 -1.22 4.56
C GLY A 28 11.44 -0.27 5.71
N HIS A 29 12.70 0.14 5.84
CA HIS A 29 13.15 1.05 6.89
C HIS A 29 13.61 2.39 6.29
N TRP A 30 13.19 3.47 6.93
CA TRP A 30 13.74 4.79 6.76
C TRP A 30 14.94 4.99 7.70
N LEU A 31 16.08 5.37 7.12
CA LEU A 31 17.38 5.51 7.80
C LEU A 31 17.80 6.96 8.07
N ASN A 32 16.91 7.93 7.80
CA ASN A 32 17.12 9.36 8.06
C ASN A 32 18.46 9.97 7.54
N PRO A 33 18.61 10.21 6.22
CA PRO A 33 17.71 9.84 5.13
C PRO A 33 18.12 8.50 4.50
N GLY A 34 17.19 7.91 3.75
CA GLY A 34 17.46 6.70 2.96
C GLY A 34 16.37 5.67 3.19
N PHE A 35 15.91 5.05 2.10
CA PHE A 35 14.94 3.96 2.17
C PHE A 35 15.65 2.65 1.87
N GLN A 36 15.62 1.73 2.83
CA GLN A 36 16.11 0.38 2.68
C GLN A 36 14.91 -0.55 2.50
N PRO A 37 14.62 -1.05 1.28
CA PRO A 37 13.52 -1.98 1.06
C PRO A 37 13.84 -3.35 1.66
N ASP A 38 12.81 -4.07 2.10
CA ASP A 38 12.87 -5.50 2.42
C ASP A 38 11.91 -6.26 1.50
N GLY A 39 12.45 -7.12 0.65
CA GLY A 39 11.66 -7.88 -0.33
C GLY A 39 10.63 -8.83 0.30
N ASN A 40 10.78 -9.20 1.58
CA ASN A 40 9.82 -10.04 2.29
C ASN A 40 8.53 -9.31 2.69
N THR A 41 8.51 -7.97 2.60
CA THR A 41 7.34 -7.13 2.90
C THR A 41 6.47 -6.85 1.69
N ARG A 42 6.85 -7.39 0.52
CA ARG A 42 6.08 -7.18 -0.70
C ARG A 42 4.70 -7.80 -0.52
N TRP A 43 3.68 -6.96 -0.67
CA TRP A 43 2.30 -7.36 -0.79
C TRP A 43 1.81 -7.01 -2.19
N ASP A 44 1.22 -7.99 -2.87
CA ASP A 44 0.62 -7.81 -4.18
C ASP A 44 -0.90 -7.79 -4.02
N GLY A 45 -1.51 -6.73 -4.54
CA GLY A 45 -2.96 -6.55 -4.59
C GLY A 45 -3.52 -6.94 -5.96
N PHE A 46 -4.68 -6.38 -6.29
CA PHE A 46 -5.32 -6.63 -7.57
C PHE A 46 -4.96 -5.58 -8.63
N ASP A 47 -5.31 -5.88 -9.89
CA ASP A 47 -5.00 -5.05 -11.05
C ASP A 47 -6.18 -4.17 -11.50
N LYS A 48 -6.03 -3.52 -12.66
CA LYS A 48 -7.06 -2.66 -13.25
C LYS A 48 -8.35 -3.39 -13.68
N LEU A 49 -8.36 -4.73 -13.75
CA LEU A 49 -9.53 -5.53 -14.14
C LEU A 49 -10.38 -5.93 -12.94
N THR A 50 -9.99 -5.54 -11.73
CA THR A 50 -10.72 -5.81 -10.49
C THR A 50 -12.13 -5.24 -10.55
N ASP A 51 -13.11 -6.06 -10.15
CA ASP A 51 -14.47 -5.57 -9.93
C ASP A 51 -14.45 -4.46 -8.86
N LYS A 52 -15.13 -3.35 -9.16
CA LYS A 52 -15.28 -2.23 -8.21
C LYS A 52 -15.85 -2.68 -6.88
N SER A 53 -16.69 -3.73 -6.88
CA SER A 53 -17.25 -4.31 -5.66
C SER A 53 -16.18 -4.88 -4.71
N GLU A 54 -15.05 -5.35 -5.24
CA GLU A 54 -13.94 -5.96 -4.49
C GLU A 54 -12.84 -4.96 -4.09
N ILE A 55 -12.79 -3.77 -4.72
CA ILE A 55 -11.75 -2.76 -4.47
C ILE A 55 -11.69 -2.38 -2.98
N LYS A 56 -12.84 -2.15 -2.34
CA LYS A 56 -12.85 -1.78 -0.92
C LYS A 56 -12.21 -2.86 -0.06
N LYS A 57 -12.62 -4.12 -0.25
CA LYS A 57 -12.10 -5.25 0.51
C LYS A 57 -10.60 -5.45 0.28
N SER A 58 -10.14 -5.32 -0.96
CA SER A 58 -8.71 -5.39 -1.30
C SER A 58 -7.90 -4.28 -0.62
N ASN A 59 -8.40 -3.05 -0.67
CA ASN A 59 -7.72 -1.91 -0.04
C ASN A 59 -7.76 -1.99 1.49
N ASP A 60 -8.80 -2.58 2.09
CA ASP A 60 -8.84 -2.87 3.53
C ASP A 60 -7.75 -3.89 3.90
N ASN A 61 -7.57 -4.97 3.12
CA ASN A 61 -6.47 -5.92 3.31
C ASN A 61 -5.08 -5.26 3.14
N ALA A 62 -4.96 -4.28 2.24
CA ALA A 62 -3.74 -3.51 2.04
C ALA A 62 -3.39 -2.68 3.30
N ILE A 63 -4.40 -2.13 3.99
CA ILE A 63 -4.24 -1.43 5.28
C ILE A 63 -3.81 -2.41 6.37
N GLU A 64 -4.41 -3.61 6.43
CA GLU A 64 -4.01 -4.66 7.36
C GLU A 64 -2.54 -5.06 7.17
N ASN A 65 -2.10 -5.25 5.91
CA ASN A 65 -0.69 -5.52 5.61
C ASN A 65 0.25 -4.43 6.14
N ILE A 66 -0.09 -3.14 5.94
CA ILE A 66 0.70 -2.02 6.46
C ILE A 66 0.76 -2.05 7.99
N ASN A 67 -0.34 -2.34 8.67
CA ASN A 67 -0.40 -2.44 10.13
C ASN A 67 0.46 -3.61 10.64
N ASP A 68 0.37 -4.76 10.00
CA ASP A 68 1.16 -5.96 10.36
C ASP A 68 2.65 -5.69 10.20
N ASP A 69 3.08 -5.09 9.08
CA ASP A 69 4.48 -4.72 8.87
C ASP A 69 4.95 -3.63 9.82
N SER A 70 4.09 -2.65 10.12
CA SER A 70 4.39 -1.62 11.12
C SER A 70 4.60 -2.24 12.51
N SER A 71 3.81 -3.26 12.87
CA SER A 71 3.97 -3.98 14.15
C SER A 71 5.28 -4.76 14.23
N LYS A 72 5.86 -5.15 13.08
CA LYS A 72 7.17 -5.81 12.97
C LYS A 72 8.35 -4.82 12.92
N GLY A 73 8.09 -3.51 12.96
CA GLY A 73 9.10 -2.46 13.00
C GLY A 73 9.42 -1.81 11.65
N TYR A 74 8.74 -2.17 10.57
CA TYR A 74 8.84 -1.44 9.31
C TYR A 74 8.20 -0.05 9.45
N ASN A 75 8.85 0.98 8.94
CA ASN A 75 8.47 2.37 9.20
C ASN A 75 8.41 3.24 7.94
N ALA A 76 8.58 2.62 6.76
CA ALA A 76 8.46 3.29 5.48
C ALA A 76 7.86 2.37 4.44
N PHE A 77 6.99 2.92 3.60
CA PHE A 77 6.27 2.18 2.57
C PHE A 77 6.30 2.89 1.22
N ILE A 78 6.24 2.11 0.15
CA ILE A 78 5.95 2.55 -1.21
C ILE A 78 4.64 1.86 -1.62
N ILE A 79 3.70 2.64 -2.14
CA ILE A 79 2.41 2.15 -2.64
C ILE A 79 2.36 2.36 -4.15
N THR A 80 1.98 1.31 -4.87
CA THR A 80 1.64 1.37 -6.29
C THR A 80 0.12 1.28 -6.42
N ILE A 81 -0.48 2.32 -7.00
CA ILE A 81 -1.89 2.35 -7.36
C ILE A 81 -1.99 2.00 -8.84
N VAL A 82 -2.85 1.05 -9.18
CA VAL A 82 -3.10 0.68 -10.59
C VAL A 82 -4.38 1.36 -11.05
N GLY A 83 -4.22 2.40 -11.86
CA GLY A 83 -5.35 3.17 -12.38
C GLY A 83 -5.95 2.58 -13.65
N PHE A 84 -7.16 3.02 -13.97
CA PHE A 84 -7.70 2.93 -15.32
C PHE A 84 -7.06 4.06 -16.15
N SER A 85 -6.32 3.72 -17.20
CA SER A 85 -6.06 4.67 -18.29
C SER A 85 -7.36 4.82 -19.07
N ASN A 86 -7.90 6.05 -19.11
CA ASN A 86 -9.00 6.43 -20.01
C ASN A 86 -8.63 6.14 -21.47
#